data_AF-A0A0G2J6L3-F1
#
_entry.id   AF-A0A0G2J6L3-F1
#
_cell.length_a   1.000
_cell.length_b   1.000
_cell.length_c   1.000
_cell.angle_alpha   90.00
_cell.angle_beta   90.00
_cell.angle_gamma   90.00
#
_symmetry.space_group_name_H-M   'P 1'
#
loop_
_entity.id
_entity.type
_entity.pdbx_description
1 polymer ?
#
loop_
_entity_poly.entity_id
_entity_poly.type
_entity_poly.pdbx_seq_one_letter_code
_entity_poly.pdbx_strand_id
1 'polypeptide(L)'
;MRPHLLRYEEMFLFAVFLFFLAVSVAHASCECGFFMDDTKDFFTHVIYNNFSTFAPSKKLRTNPDFTKDWAVQNWGIPPRSWVKPLAIDNIAENVFLREGNLILRQQGYSKEHALSKSKVSVASIASQSGDIIHGSFRVEFKLENAKGGSCGAFFWYRVSSYLPSPFVFLFGENDDENEIDIEILSREFKPDWFPVHYTTHPALDENGQVISNATKVIPLRDDDLLNSFQRHRFDWTKEELRFYQNSTQVHSNALRIPNAPGHAYLNVWADGGPWSGAPSTTDVFLTTRLIAIYHNTSASDQGLDKEFNEQCKKAGGPSNVTICLDTNVESGTIDPSSSASTVDPLQIWILSLLCVAFGIVSSTV
;
A
#
# COMPACT_ATOMS: atom_id res chain seq x y z
N MET A 1 -27.56 -33.63 -56.54
CA MET A 1 -27.92 -32.57 -55.58
C MET A 1 -28.65 -33.22 -54.42
N ARG A 2 -27.96 -33.43 -53.29
CA ARG A 2 -28.54 -33.78 -51.99
C ARG A 2 -28.03 -32.69 -51.03
N PRO A 3 -28.89 -31.96 -50.31
CA PRO A 3 -28.39 -30.96 -49.38
C PRO A 3 -27.85 -31.66 -48.13
N HIS A 4 -26.65 -31.23 -47.73
CA HIS A 4 -25.95 -31.64 -46.52
C HIS A 4 -26.78 -31.28 -45.27
N LEU A 5 -27.34 -32.29 -44.61
CA LEU A 5 -27.97 -32.18 -43.28
C LEU A 5 -26.95 -32.23 -42.12
N LEU A 6 -25.66 -32.10 -42.42
CA LEU A 6 -24.55 -32.28 -41.47
C LEU A 6 -24.06 -30.99 -40.80
N ARG A 7 -24.87 -29.91 -40.83
CA ARG A 7 -24.36 -28.56 -40.52
C ARG A 7 -24.89 -27.91 -39.24
N TYR A 8 -25.90 -28.50 -38.59
CA TYR A 8 -26.52 -27.88 -37.42
C TYR A 8 -25.98 -28.40 -36.08
N GLU A 9 -25.76 -29.72 -35.94
CA GLU A 9 -25.24 -30.30 -34.69
C GLU A 9 -23.80 -29.87 -34.40
N GLU A 10 -22.93 -29.86 -35.40
CA GLU A 10 -21.54 -29.41 -35.22
C GLU A 10 -21.43 -27.91 -34.94
N MET A 11 -22.29 -27.08 -35.57
CA MET A 11 -22.35 -25.65 -35.24
C MET A 11 -22.89 -25.41 -33.82
N PHE A 12 -23.83 -26.24 -33.35
CA PHE A 12 -24.37 -26.15 -32.00
C PHE A 12 -23.32 -26.54 -30.95
N LEU A 13 -22.62 -27.66 -31.14
CA LEU A 13 -21.53 -28.10 -30.27
C LEU A 13 -20.38 -27.09 -30.24
N PHE A 14 -20.04 -26.48 -31.39
CA PHE A 14 -18.99 -25.48 -31.47
C PHE A 14 -19.39 -24.15 -30.80
N ALA A 15 -20.66 -23.73 -30.94
CA ALA A 15 -21.18 -22.55 -30.24
C ALA A 15 -21.27 -22.76 -28.73
N VAL A 16 -21.71 -23.93 -28.27
CA VAL A 16 -21.74 -24.30 -26.84
C VAL A 16 -20.31 -24.37 -26.27
N PHE A 17 -19.37 -24.97 -26.99
CA PHE A 17 -17.97 -25.08 -26.57
C PHE A 17 -17.26 -23.71 -26.50
N LEU A 18 -17.46 -22.83 -27.50
CA LEU A 18 -16.99 -21.44 -27.47
C LEU A 18 -17.64 -20.62 -26.35
N PHE A 19 -18.88 -20.93 -25.98
CA PHE A 19 -19.59 -20.24 -24.89
C PHE A 19 -19.11 -20.70 -23.51
N PHE A 20 -18.82 -21.99 -23.30
CA PHE A 20 -18.17 -22.47 -22.07
C PHE A 20 -16.74 -21.94 -21.90
N LEU A 21 -16.02 -21.68 -22.99
CA LEU A 21 -14.73 -20.98 -22.97
C LEU A 21 -14.85 -19.49 -22.63
N ALA A 22 -16.04 -18.88 -22.78
CA ALA A 22 -16.29 -17.46 -22.49
C ALA A 22 -16.86 -17.20 -21.08
N VAL A 23 -17.25 -18.24 -20.33
CA VAL A 23 -17.66 -18.11 -18.93
C VAL A 23 -16.43 -18.29 -18.04
N SER A 24 -15.59 -17.26 -18.00
CA SER A 24 -14.64 -17.10 -16.91
C SER A 24 -15.43 -16.77 -15.65
N VAL A 25 -15.71 -17.76 -14.80
CA VAL A 25 -16.26 -17.52 -13.47
C VAL A 25 -15.16 -16.85 -12.65
N ALA A 26 -15.14 -15.52 -12.64
CA ALA A 26 -14.40 -14.81 -11.61
C ALA A 26 -15.04 -15.20 -10.27
N HIS A 27 -14.34 -15.99 -9.46
CA HIS A 27 -14.80 -16.27 -8.11
C HIS A 27 -14.65 -14.99 -7.29
N ALA A 28 -15.68 -14.67 -6.51
CA ALA A 28 -15.72 -13.50 -5.63
C ALA A 28 -14.78 -13.77 -4.47
N SER A 29 -13.49 -13.61 -4.73
CA SER A 29 -12.43 -13.95 -3.80
C SER A 29 -12.22 -12.73 -2.91
N CYS A 30 -12.21 -12.94 -1.60
CA CYS A 30 -11.93 -11.91 -0.59
C CYS A 30 -13.07 -10.93 -0.25
N GLU A 31 -14.29 -11.12 -0.77
CA GLU A 31 -15.45 -10.25 -0.50
C GLU A 31 -15.84 -10.14 0.99
N CYS A 32 -15.37 -11.08 1.81
CA CYS A 32 -15.59 -11.11 3.25
C CYS A 32 -14.31 -10.82 4.06
N GLY A 33 -13.29 -10.23 3.44
CA GLY A 33 -12.09 -9.73 4.11
C GLY A 33 -10.88 -10.66 4.02
N PHE A 34 -9.91 -10.38 4.88
CA PHE A 34 -8.54 -10.88 4.83
C PHE A 34 -8.11 -11.39 6.19
N PHE A 35 -7.48 -12.56 6.21
CA PHE A 35 -7.02 -13.21 7.42
C PHE A 35 -5.50 -13.38 7.37
N MET A 36 -4.80 -12.90 8.41
CA MET A 36 -3.35 -12.98 8.50
C MET A 36 -2.97 -14.37 8.98
N ASP A 37 -2.25 -15.15 8.17
CA ASP A 37 -1.97 -16.54 8.54
C ASP A 37 -1.07 -16.66 9.78
N ASP A 38 -0.16 -15.72 10.02
CA ASP A 38 0.75 -15.80 11.15
C ASP A 38 0.14 -15.30 12.47
N THR A 39 -0.45 -14.11 12.46
CA THR A 39 -0.98 -13.46 13.68
C THR A 39 -2.44 -13.80 13.97
N LYS A 40 -3.15 -14.37 12.98
CA LYS A 40 -4.59 -14.67 13.05
C LYS A 40 -5.48 -13.43 13.19
N ASP A 41 -4.93 -12.24 12.88
CA ASP A 41 -5.71 -11.01 12.78
C ASP A 41 -6.62 -11.04 11.55
N PHE A 42 -7.71 -10.27 11.59
CA PHE A 42 -8.67 -10.15 10.51
C PHE A 42 -8.91 -8.68 10.15
N PHE A 43 -8.93 -8.38 8.85
CA PHE A 43 -9.15 -7.05 8.30
C PHE A 43 -10.14 -7.08 7.14
N THR A 44 -10.85 -6.00 6.92
CA THR A 44 -11.94 -5.94 5.92
C THR A 44 -11.50 -5.43 4.56
N HIS A 45 -10.48 -4.57 4.50
CA HIS A 45 -10.02 -3.93 3.28
C HIS A 45 -8.55 -4.24 2.99
N VAL A 46 -8.14 -4.04 1.73
CA VAL A 46 -6.74 -4.14 1.33
C VAL A 46 -6.37 -3.06 0.31
N ILE A 47 -5.21 -2.45 0.50
CA ILE A 47 -4.45 -1.77 -0.54
C ILE A 47 -3.32 -2.71 -0.95
N TYR A 48 -3.35 -3.24 -2.17
CA TYR A 48 -2.33 -4.17 -2.67
C TYR A 48 -1.76 -3.67 -3.99
N ASN A 49 -0.47 -3.33 -3.99
CA ASN A 49 0.21 -2.81 -5.16
C ASN A 49 1.53 -3.55 -5.37
N ASN A 50 1.53 -4.42 -6.38
CA ASN A 50 2.75 -4.92 -6.99
C ASN A 50 3.10 -3.99 -8.16
N PHE A 51 4.09 -3.12 -7.99
CA PHE A 51 4.39 -2.08 -8.99
C PHE A 51 4.92 -2.64 -10.33
N SER A 52 5.30 -3.91 -10.38
CA SER A 52 5.71 -4.57 -11.63
C SER A 52 4.54 -4.80 -12.60
N THR A 53 3.29 -4.80 -12.11
CA THR A 53 2.09 -4.98 -12.94
C THR A 53 1.54 -3.66 -13.49
N PHE A 54 2.06 -2.52 -13.02
CA PHE A 54 1.53 -1.21 -13.37
C PHE A 54 1.94 -0.84 -14.78
N ALA A 55 0.98 -0.36 -15.57
CA ALA A 55 1.26 0.10 -16.93
C ALA A 55 2.21 1.32 -16.91
N PRO A 56 3.23 1.37 -17.79
CA PRO A 56 4.08 2.54 -17.93
C PRO A 56 3.24 3.78 -18.29
N SER A 57 3.27 4.82 -17.47
CA SER A 57 2.62 6.10 -17.74
C SER A 57 3.64 7.23 -17.79
N LYS A 58 3.36 8.28 -18.57
CA LYS A 58 4.22 9.48 -18.62
C LYS A 58 4.29 10.21 -17.28
N LYS A 59 3.23 10.10 -16.47
CA LYS A 59 3.13 10.70 -15.13
C LYS A 59 2.34 9.77 -14.23
N LEU A 60 2.92 9.39 -13.10
CA LEU A 60 2.29 8.43 -12.18
C LEU A 60 0.99 8.98 -11.57
N ARG A 61 0.92 10.29 -11.33
CA ARG A 61 -0.27 11.00 -10.81
C ARG A 61 -1.52 10.93 -11.71
N THR A 62 -1.41 10.37 -12.91
CA THR A 62 -2.54 10.16 -13.83
C THR A 62 -2.70 8.68 -14.20
N ASN A 63 -1.96 7.78 -13.55
CA ASN A 63 -2.13 6.34 -13.74
C ASN A 63 -3.31 5.88 -12.87
N PRO A 64 -4.39 5.31 -13.45
CA PRO A 64 -5.57 4.92 -12.69
C PRO A 64 -5.30 3.84 -11.64
N ASP A 65 -4.44 2.86 -11.94
CA ASP A 65 -4.05 1.79 -11.02
C ASP A 65 -3.36 2.37 -9.78
N PHE A 66 -2.57 3.43 -9.96
CA PHE A 66 -1.92 4.14 -8.87
C PHE A 66 -2.88 5.08 -8.12
N THR A 67 -3.64 5.90 -8.85
CA THR A 67 -4.47 6.95 -8.24
C THR A 67 -5.71 6.44 -7.52
N LYS A 68 -6.06 5.15 -7.70
CA LYS A 68 -7.11 4.52 -6.90
C LYS A 68 -6.69 4.45 -5.42
N ASP A 69 -5.42 4.17 -5.15
CA ASP A 69 -4.90 3.88 -3.81
C ASP A 69 -4.05 5.03 -3.26
N TRP A 70 -3.36 5.79 -4.11
CA TRP A 70 -2.35 6.76 -3.69
C TRP A 70 -2.49 8.13 -4.35
N ALA A 71 -2.25 9.17 -3.55
CA ALA A 71 -2.12 10.54 -4.00
C ALA A 71 -0.65 10.99 -3.94
N VAL A 72 -0.10 11.40 -5.09
CA VAL A 72 1.20 12.09 -5.14
C VAL A 72 1.06 13.45 -4.48
N GLN A 73 1.84 13.69 -3.44
CA GLN A 73 1.80 14.92 -2.67
C GLN A 73 2.58 16.02 -3.39
N ASN A 74 2.15 17.27 -3.24
CA ASN A 74 2.83 18.45 -3.80
C ASN A 74 2.65 19.64 -2.85
N TRP A 75 3.73 20.01 -2.17
CA TRP A 75 3.74 21.04 -1.14
C TRP A 75 5.17 21.51 -0.89
N GLY A 76 5.32 22.66 -0.21
CA GLY A 76 6.62 23.15 0.21
C GLY A 76 6.59 23.63 1.66
N ILE A 77 7.68 23.44 2.38
CA ILE A 77 7.82 23.86 3.78
C ILE A 77 8.97 24.86 3.87
N PRO A 78 8.75 26.08 4.40
CA PRO A 78 9.84 27.02 4.64
C PRO A 78 10.75 26.51 5.78
N PRO A 79 11.98 27.03 5.89
CA PRO A 79 12.82 26.75 7.07
C PRO A 79 12.06 27.14 8.34
N ARG A 80 12.03 26.25 9.35
CA ARG A 80 11.26 26.50 10.58
C ARG A 80 12.15 26.74 11.80
N SER A 81 13.17 25.92 11.99
CA SER A 81 13.98 25.93 13.21
C SER A 81 15.30 25.19 13.00
N TRP A 82 16.12 25.08 14.04
CA TRP A 82 17.37 24.31 13.99
C TRP A 82 17.15 22.81 13.76
N VAL A 83 15.96 22.26 14.08
CA VAL A 83 15.62 20.86 13.78
C VAL A 83 15.14 20.65 12.35
N LYS A 84 14.66 21.70 11.67
CA LYS A 84 14.24 21.71 10.25
C LYS A 84 14.82 22.95 9.53
N PRO A 85 16.16 23.03 9.36
CA PRO A 85 16.85 24.26 8.99
C PRO A 85 16.77 24.62 7.50
N LEU A 86 16.47 23.67 6.62
CA LEU A 86 16.37 23.91 5.19
C LEU A 86 14.92 23.96 4.71
N ALA A 87 14.67 24.74 3.67
CA ALA A 87 13.40 24.75 2.97
C ALA A 87 13.26 23.45 2.16
N ILE A 88 12.05 22.91 2.10
CA ILE A 88 11.74 21.67 1.40
C ILE A 88 10.70 21.95 0.31
N ASP A 89 10.84 21.29 -0.84
CA ASP A 89 9.84 21.25 -1.91
C ASP A 89 9.58 19.79 -2.27
N ASN A 90 8.40 19.30 -1.90
CA ASN A 90 7.92 18.01 -2.35
C ASN A 90 7.30 18.15 -3.74
N ILE A 91 7.95 17.58 -4.75
CA ILE A 91 7.55 17.77 -6.15
C ILE A 91 7.08 16.46 -6.78
N ALA A 92 5.99 16.55 -7.54
CA ALA A 92 5.36 15.38 -8.13
C ALA A 92 6.25 14.63 -9.14
N GLU A 93 7.17 15.34 -9.79
CA GLU A 93 8.11 14.78 -10.77
C GLU A 93 9.16 13.86 -10.12
N ASN A 94 9.29 13.87 -8.79
CA ASN A 94 10.14 12.94 -8.06
C ASN A 94 9.43 11.60 -7.72
N VAL A 95 8.20 11.40 -8.19
CA VAL A 95 7.46 10.14 -8.02
C VAL A 95 7.18 9.52 -9.40
N PHE A 96 7.79 8.37 -9.67
CA PHE A 96 7.71 7.71 -10.98
C PHE A 96 7.91 6.20 -10.88
N LEU A 97 7.57 5.48 -11.95
CA LEU A 97 7.88 4.05 -12.09
C LEU A 97 9.20 3.86 -12.83
N ARG A 98 10.03 2.94 -12.37
CA ARG A 98 11.26 2.52 -13.04
C ARG A 98 11.45 1.01 -12.86
N GLU A 99 11.56 0.29 -13.98
CA GLU A 99 11.86 -1.15 -13.99
C GLU A 99 10.91 -1.98 -13.10
N GLY A 100 9.62 -1.65 -13.11
CA GLY A 100 8.60 -2.34 -12.31
C GLY A 100 8.60 -1.98 -10.82
N ASN A 101 9.24 -0.88 -10.42
CA ASN A 101 9.26 -0.39 -9.05
C ASN A 101 8.70 1.03 -8.97
N LEU A 102 8.05 1.36 -7.86
CA LEU A 102 7.77 2.73 -7.46
C LEU A 102 9.05 3.38 -6.96
N ILE A 103 9.36 4.56 -7.50
CA ILE A 103 10.51 5.36 -7.13
C ILE A 103 10.04 6.69 -6.54
N LEU A 104 10.49 6.97 -5.33
CA LEU A 104 10.49 8.31 -4.76
C LEU A 104 11.92 8.82 -4.75
N ARG A 105 12.12 10.09 -5.15
CA ARG A 105 13.45 10.69 -5.26
C ARG A 105 13.60 11.93 -4.36
N GLN A 106 14.71 12.00 -3.64
CA GLN A 106 15.28 13.27 -3.17
C GLN A 106 16.39 13.69 -4.15
N GLN A 107 16.29 14.89 -4.72
CA GLN A 107 17.29 15.35 -5.70
C GLN A 107 18.54 15.86 -5.01
N GLY A 108 19.71 15.53 -5.55
CA GLY A 108 21.01 15.90 -4.99
C GLY A 108 21.12 17.39 -4.63
N TYR A 109 21.63 17.65 -3.43
CA TYR A 109 21.78 19.00 -2.88
C TYR A 109 23.27 19.37 -2.82
N SER A 110 23.74 20.05 -3.87
CA SER A 110 25.15 20.44 -3.98
C SER A 110 25.51 21.61 -3.06
N LYS A 111 26.81 21.90 -2.96
CA LYS A 111 27.31 23.07 -2.23
C LYS A 111 26.77 24.37 -2.81
N GLU A 112 26.64 24.46 -4.13
CA GLU A 112 26.06 25.61 -4.83
C GLU A 112 24.60 25.81 -4.40
N HIS A 113 23.80 24.74 -4.33
CA HIS A 113 22.42 24.81 -3.82
C HIS A 113 22.36 25.32 -2.38
N ALA A 114 23.27 24.85 -1.52
CA ALA A 114 23.37 25.33 -0.15
C ALA A 114 23.73 26.83 -0.07
N LEU A 115 24.69 27.28 -0.87
CA LEU A 115 25.12 28.68 -0.93
C LEU A 115 24.03 29.61 -1.48
N SER A 116 23.25 29.16 -2.46
CA SER A 116 22.11 29.91 -2.99
C SER A 116 20.83 29.78 -2.16
N LYS A 117 20.87 29.01 -1.06
CA LYS A 117 19.70 28.70 -0.20
C LYS A 117 18.53 28.12 -1.00
N SER A 118 18.84 27.30 -2.00
CA SER A 118 17.82 26.57 -2.76
C SER A 118 17.06 25.61 -1.86
N LYS A 119 15.79 25.34 -2.20
CA LYS A 119 14.99 24.33 -1.51
C LYS A 119 15.54 22.92 -1.78
N VAL A 120 15.47 22.04 -0.79
CA VAL A 120 15.73 20.61 -0.96
C VAL A 120 14.52 19.98 -1.64
N SER A 121 14.73 19.35 -2.79
CA SER A 121 13.65 18.69 -3.54
C SER A 121 13.46 17.26 -3.06
N VAL A 122 12.25 16.91 -2.62
CA VAL A 122 11.90 15.63 -1.99
C VAL A 122 10.69 14.99 -2.66
N ALA A 123 10.24 13.83 -2.15
CA ALA A 123 9.06 13.13 -2.64
C ALA A 123 8.23 12.53 -1.51
N SER A 124 6.90 12.58 -1.63
CA SER A 124 5.96 11.88 -0.75
C SER A 124 4.69 11.46 -1.51
N ILE A 125 4.15 10.31 -1.12
CA ILE A 125 2.82 9.83 -1.48
C ILE A 125 2.03 9.55 -0.21
N ALA A 126 0.72 9.66 -0.28
CA ALA A 126 -0.21 9.33 0.80
C ALA A 126 -1.31 8.41 0.28
N SER A 127 -1.86 7.54 1.11
CA SER A 127 -3.05 6.77 0.77
C SER A 127 -4.20 7.72 0.44
N GLN A 128 -4.99 7.38 -0.58
CA GLN A 128 -6.17 8.17 -0.96
C GLN A 128 -7.23 8.16 0.13
N SER A 129 -7.44 7.00 0.76
CA SER A 129 -8.23 6.94 1.98
C SER A 129 -7.44 7.53 3.14
N GLY A 130 -8.08 8.49 3.83
CA GLY A 130 -7.67 8.97 5.16
C GLY A 130 -8.46 8.32 6.29
N ASP A 131 -9.23 7.28 5.98
CA ASP A 131 -10.03 6.51 6.94
C ASP A 131 -9.42 5.13 7.18
N ILE A 132 -8.09 5.07 7.41
CA ILE A 132 -7.39 3.82 7.73
C ILE A 132 -7.16 3.76 9.23
N ILE A 133 -7.69 2.72 9.89
CA ILE A 133 -7.51 2.47 11.33
C ILE A 133 -7.34 0.96 11.58
N HIS A 134 -6.33 0.58 12.36
CA HIS A 134 -5.91 -0.81 12.59
C HIS A 134 -5.57 -1.58 11.29
N GLY A 135 -4.54 -2.41 11.33
CA GLY A 135 -4.12 -3.08 10.11
C GLY A 135 -2.80 -3.82 10.21
N SER A 136 -2.50 -4.56 9.16
CA SER A 136 -1.17 -5.07 8.84
C SER A 136 -0.62 -4.27 7.66
N PHE A 137 0.38 -3.43 7.92
CA PHE A 137 0.99 -2.53 6.95
C PHE A 137 2.33 -3.08 6.53
N ARG A 138 2.51 -3.36 5.25
CA ARG A 138 3.66 -4.10 4.73
C ARG A 138 4.24 -3.39 3.52
N VAL A 139 5.56 -3.28 3.48
CA VAL A 139 6.28 -2.67 2.37
C VAL A 139 7.57 -3.43 2.11
N GLU A 140 7.91 -3.60 0.83
CA GLU A 140 9.21 -4.11 0.39
C GLU A 140 9.97 -3.01 -0.34
N PHE A 141 11.01 -2.46 0.29
CA PHE A 141 11.75 -1.31 -0.24
C PHE A 141 13.22 -1.32 0.11
N LYS A 142 13.98 -0.45 -0.56
CA LYS A 142 15.38 -0.14 -0.27
C LYS A 142 15.66 1.35 -0.48
N LEU A 143 16.70 1.85 0.17
CA LEU A 143 17.20 3.22 0.01
C LEU A 143 18.58 3.19 -0.66
N GLU A 144 18.72 3.81 -1.82
CA GLU A 144 19.92 3.69 -2.65
C GLU A 144 20.53 5.04 -3.05
N ASN A 145 21.82 5.00 -3.42
CA ASN A 145 22.59 6.10 -3.99
C ASN A 145 22.79 7.35 -3.09
N ALA A 146 22.60 7.21 -1.77
CA ALA A 146 22.83 8.32 -0.85
C ALA A 146 24.32 8.61 -0.62
N LYS A 147 24.71 9.88 -0.84
CA LYS A 147 26.02 10.45 -0.47
C LYS A 147 25.80 11.67 0.40
N GLY A 148 25.41 11.40 1.65
CA GLY A 148 25.02 12.36 2.68
C GLY A 148 23.79 11.87 3.41
N GLY A 149 22.98 12.80 3.91
CA GLY A 149 21.80 12.54 4.72
C GLY A 149 20.49 12.60 3.93
N SER A 150 19.60 11.66 4.22
CA SER A 150 18.22 11.56 3.76
C SER A 150 17.54 10.47 4.59
N CYS A 151 16.26 10.68 4.90
CA CYS A 151 15.38 9.70 5.50
C CYS A 151 14.46 9.12 4.42
N GLY A 152 14.42 7.79 4.32
CA GLY A 152 13.34 7.07 3.64
C GLY A 152 12.40 6.48 4.68
N ALA A 153 11.11 6.78 4.58
CA ALA A 153 10.13 6.37 5.59
C ALA A 153 8.88 5.74 4.96
N PHE A 154 8.37 4.71 5.62
CA PHE A 154 7.01 4.19 5.46
C PHE A 154 6.33 4.27 6.82
N PHE A 155 5.19 4.96 6.87
CA PHE A 155 4.58 5.31 8.15
C PHE A 155 3.07 5.48 8.03
N TRP A 156 2.39 5.43 9.17
CA TRP A 156 1.01 5.85 9.29
C TRP A 156 0.96 7.11 10.15
N TYR A 157 0.16 8.08 9.73
CA TYR A 157 0.04 9.36 10.43
C TYR A 157 -1.39 9.89 10.36
N ARG A 158 -1.89 10.38 11.49
CA ARG A 158 -3.13 11.13 11.53
C ARG A 158 -2.86 12.61 11.29
N VAL A 159 -3.52 13.13 10.27
CA VAL A 159 -3.65 14.57 10.12
C VAL A 159 -4.79 15.08 11.01
N SER A 160 -4.47 15.88 12.02
CA SER A 160 -5.47 16.72 12.69
C SER A 160 -5.64 18.03 11.90
N SER A 161 -6.53 18.05 10.91
CA SER A 161 -7.08 19.33 10.42
C SER A 161 -8.43 19.18 9.73
N TYR A 162 -9.35 20.08 10.05
CA TYR A 162 -10.64 20.30 9.39
C TYR A 162 -10.51 20.90 7.97
N LEU A 163 -9.32 20.88 7.36
CA LEU A 163 -9.05 21.52 6.07
C LEU A 163 -8.79 20.48 4.97
N PRO A 164 -9.28 20.71 3.74
CA PRO A 164 -9.05 19.79 2.63
C PRO A 164 -7.56 19.66 2.26
N SER A 165 -7.24 18.46 1.76
CA SER A 165 -5.93 17.83 1.56
C SER A 165 -4.74 18.66 1.02
N PRO A 166 -4.84 19.66 0.12
CA PRO A 166 -3.61 20.33 -0.34
C PRO A 166 -3.02 21.33 0.67
N PHE A 167 -3.75 21.76 1.70
CA PHE A 167 -3.28 22.75 2.69
C PHE A 167 -2.95 22.17 4.07
N VAL A 168 -3.26 20.88 4.25
CA VAL A 168 -3.06 20.10 5.48
C VAL A 168 -1.61 20.18 6.00
N PHE A 169 -0.62 20.01 5.13
CA PHE A 169 0.79 19.98 5.53
C PHE A 169 1.34 21.36 5.96
N LEU A 170 0.61 22.44 5.65
CA LEU A 170 0.98 23.81 5.99
C LEU A 170 0.37 24.29 7.31
N PHE A 171 -0.82 23.80 7.68
CA PHE A 171 -1.63 24.34 8.78
C PHE A 171 -2.24 23.30 9.74
N GLY A 172 -2.06 22.00 9.50
CA GLY A 172 -2.49 20.96 10.43
C GLY A 172 -1.72 21.06 11.74
N GLU A 173 -2.42 20.93 12.86
CA GLU A 173 -1.75 20.67 14.14
C GLU A 173 -1.10 19.29 14.03
N ASN A 174 0.18 19.23 14.37
CA ASN A 174 0.89 17.96 14.42
C ASN A 174 0.24 17.08 15.48
N ASP A 175 -0.27 15.92 15.08
CA ASP A 175 -0.80 14.91 16.00
C ASP A 175 0.28 13.83 16.19
N ASP A 176 1.40 14.24 16.80
CA ASP A 176 2.53 13.36 17.11
C ASP A 176 2.11 12.22 18.08
N GLU A 177 0.89 12.24 18.63
CA GLU A 177 0.31 11.14 19.42
C GLU A 177 -0.33 10.05 18.55
N ASN A 178 -0.42 10.26 17.24
CA ASN A 178 -1.02 9.35 16.28
C ASN A 178 -0.10 9.16 15.07
N GLU A 179 1.05 8.52 15.31
CA GLU A 179 2.07 8.22 14.30
C GLU A 179 2.79 6.88 14.58
N ILE A 180 3.08 6.14 13.51
CA ILE A 180 3.79 4.84 13.55
C ILE A 180 4.78 4.83 12.39
N ASP A 181 6.07 4.67 12.69
CA ASP A 181 7.14 4.86 11.72
C ASP A 181 8.05 3.65 11.51
N ILE A 182 8.45 3.47 10.25
CA ILE A 182 9.63 2.71 9.85
C ILE A 182 10.53 3.63 9.05
N GLU A 183 11.71 3.95 9.58
CA GLU A 183 12.63 4.93 9.00
C GLU A 183 14.04 4.37 8.80
N ILE A 184 14.64 4.73 7.66
CA ILE A 184 16.02 4.42 7.29
C ILE A 184 16.76 5.73 7.04
N LEU A 185 17.85 5.95 7.79
CA LEU A 185 18.64 7.18 7.73
C LEU A 185 19.95 6.94 7.00
N SER A 186 20.08 7.47 5.78
CA SER A 186 21.30 7.29 4.98
C SER A 186 22.56 7.89 5.59
N ARG A 187 22.44 8.90 6.46
CA ARG A 187 23.60 9.44 7.19
C ARG A 187 24.23 8.40 8.13
N GLU A 188 23.45 7.39 8.54
CA GLU A 188 23.86 6.39 9.53
C GLU A 188 24.45 5.15 8.85
N PHE A 189 24.50 5.13 7.52
CA PHE A 189 25.04 4.03 6.74
C PHE A 189 26.52 3.82 7.06
N LYS A 190 26.86 2.56 7.34
CA LYS A 190 28.23 2.06 7.49
C LYS A 190 28.54 1.15 6.30
N PRO A 191 29.83 0.84 6.05
CA PRO A 191 30.20 -0.05 4.95
C PRO A 191 29.53 -1.44 4.99
N ASP A 192 29.26 -1.95 6.19
CA ASP A 192 28.80 -3.33 6.42
C ASP A 192 27.46 -3.42 7.17
N TRP A 193 26.82 -2.30 7.52
CA TRP A 193 25.47 -2.27 8.11
C TRP A 193 24.83 -0.88 8.10
N PHE A 194 23.51 -0.83 8.30
CA PHE A 194 22.82 0.41 8.68
C PHE A 194 21.64 0.14 9.61
N PRO A 195 21.26 1.10 10.47
CA PRO A 195 20.11 0.95 11.35
C PRO A 195 18.79 1.18 10.62
N VAL A 196 17.77 0.42 11.02
CA VAL A 196 16.36 0.68 10.72
C VAL A 196 15.67 1.02 12.04
N HIS A 197 14.93 2.13 12.06
CA HIS A 197 14.24 2.64 13.24
C HIS A 197 12.75 2.29 13.12
N TYR A 198 12.24 1.57 14.12
CA TYR A 198 10.83 1.21 14.27
C TYR A 198 10.26 1.96 15.46
N THR A 199 9.38 2.93 15.24
CA THR A 199 8.95 3.87 16.28
C THR A 199 7.44 3.91 16.40
N THR A 200 6.97 3.85 17.63
CA THR A 200 5.62 4.27 18.00
C THR A 200 5.71 5.67 18.59
N HIS A 201 5.01 6.63 17.99
CA HIS A 201 5.10 8.02 18.38
C HIS A 201 4.11 8.37 19.52
N PRO A 202 4.46 9.37 20.34
CA PRO A 202 5.69 10.15 20.28
C PRO A 202 6.88 9.38 20.88
N ALA A 203 8.07 9.59 20.30
CA ALA A 203 9.31 9.00 20.81
C ALA A 203 9.90 9.74 22.01
N LEU A 204 9.49 11.00 22.23
CA LEU A 204 9.93 11.86 23.31
C LEU A 204 8.76 12.27 24.20
N ASP A 205 8.99 12.38 25.51
CA ASP A 205 8.02 12.91 26.45
C ASP A 205 7.95 14.44 26.43
N GLU A 206 7.07 15.01 27.25
CA GLU A 206 6.87 16.47 27.37
C GLU A 206 8.14 17.24 27.81
N ASN A 207 9.12 16.56 28.40
CA ASN A 207 10.41 17.12 28.82
C ASN A 207 11.51 16.90 27.76
N GLY A 208 11.16 16.31 26.61
CA GLY A 208 12.10 15.97 25.55
C GLY A 208 12.96 14.74 25.87
N GLN A 209 12.59 13.92 26.86
CA GLN A 209 13.29 12.68 27.19
C GLN A 209 12.78 11.52 26.36
N VAL A 210 13.67 10.60 25.98
CA VAL A 210 13.30 9.40 25.22
C VAL A 210 12.35 8.54 26.03
N ILE A 211 11.21 8.20 25.44
CA ILE A 211 10.27 7.26 26.01
C ILE A 211 10.82 5.86 25.83
N SER A 212 11.04 5.18 26.96
CA SER A 212 11.51 3.80 26.94
C SER A 212 10.55 2.91 26.15
N ASN A 213 11.11 2.06 25.29
CA ASN A 213 10.38 1.10 24.45
C ASN A 213 9.53 1.70 23.30
N ALA A 214 9.54 3.02 23.10
CA ALA A 214 8.86 3.67 21.97
C ALA A 214 9.55 3.37 20.62
N THR A 215 10.89 3.42 20.60
CA THR A 215 11.71 3.10 19.42
C THR A 215 12.54 1.85 19.61
N LYS A 216 12.56 0.99 18.59
CA LYS A 216 13.52 -0.10 18.45
C LYS A 216 14.40 0.13 17.22
N VAL A 217 15.71 0.06 17.42
CA VAL A 217 16.69 0.15 16.34
C VAL A 217 17.21 -1.23 16.01
N ILE A 218 17.09 -1.65 14.76
CA ILE A 218 17.59 -2.95 14.28
C ILE A 218 18.71 -2.74 13.28
N PRO A 219 19.91 -3.31 13.49
CA PRO A 219 20.99 -3.24 12.51
C PRO A 219 20.68 -4.20 11.35
N LEU A 220 20.59 -3.68 10.13
CA LEU A 220 20.57 -4.48 8.93
C LEU A 220 22.00 -4.77 8.47
N ARG A 221 22.29 -6.04 8.22
CA ARG A 221 23.54 -6.56 7.65
C ARG A 221 23.20 -7.40 6.43
N ASP A 222 23.87 -7.15 5.32
CA ASP A 222 23.69 -7.87 4.06
C ASP A 222 25.01 -7.79 3.26
N ASP A 223 25.27 -8.75 2.39
CA ASP A 223 26.43 -8.72 1.51
C ASP A 223 26.26 -7.64 0.42
N ASP A 224 25.02 -7.26 0.09
CA ASP A 224 24.68 -6.18 -0.84
C ASP A 224 23.64 -5.20 -0.25
N LEU A 225 23.99 -4.60 0.89
CA LEU A 225 23.12 -3.72 1.69
C LEU A 225 22.35 -2.65 0.90
N LEU A 226 23.00 -2.02 -0.08
CA LEU A 226 22.40 -0.90 -0.81
C LEU A 226 21.47 -1.37 -1.94
N ASN A 227 21.56 -2.63 -2.35
CA ASN A 227 20.67 -3.20 -3.37
C ASN A 227 19.66 -4.21 -2.82
N SER A 228 19.85 -4.66 -1.59
CA SER A 228 18.99 -5.63 -0.93
C SER A 228 17.65 -5.00 -0.54
N PHE A 229 16.57 -5.50 -1.13
CA PHE A 229 15.22 -5.14 -0.72
C PHE A 229 14.90 -5.76 0.63
N GLN A 230 14.36 -4.95 1.52
CA GLN A 230 13.97 -5.38 2.85
C GLN A 230 12.46 -5.32 2.96
N ARG A 231 11.91 -6.35 3.59
CA ARG A 231 10.49 -6.40 3.89
C ARG A 231 10.25 -5.90 5.30
N HIS A 232 9.48 -4.84 5.42
CA HIS A 232 9.10 -4.27 6.70
C HIS A 232 7.59 -4.39 6.89
N ARG A 233 7.17 -4.61 8.13
CA ARG A 233 5.75 -4.68 8.50
C ARG A 233 5.53 -4.11 9.88
N PHE A 234 4.40 -3.43 10.08
CA PHE A 234 3.83 -3.26 11.40
C PHE A 234 2.39 -3.74 11.42
N ASP A 235 2.04 -4.45 12.48
CA ASP A 235 0.66 -4.80 12.80
C ASP A 235 0.19 -3.93 13.95
N TRP A 236 -0.99 -3.35 13.76
CA TRP A 236 -1.61 -2.40 14.66
C TRP A 236 -3.01 -2.88 14.99
N THR A 237 -3.22 -3.28 16.24
CA THR A 237 -4.54 -3.58 16.81
C THR A 237 -4.90 -2.54 17.87
N LYS A 238 -6.05 -2.69 18.53
CA LYS A 238 -6.46 -1.82 19.64
C LYS A 238 -5.56 -2.00 20.88
N GLU A 239 -4.89 -3.14 20.98
CA GLU A 239 -4.16 -3.58 22.16
C GLU A 239 -2.64 -3.39 22.02
N GLU A 240 -2.09 -3.59 20.82
CA GLU A 240 -0.65 -3.56 20.62
C GLU A 240 -0.21 -3.14 19.21
N LEU A 241 1.04 -2.70 19.15
CA LEU A 241 1.82 -2.52 17.93
C LEU A 241 2.94 -3.53 17.90
N ARG A 242 3.08 -4.24 16.77
CA ARG A 242 4.12 -5.25 16.54
C ARG A 242 4.85 -4.91 15.25
N PHE A 243 6.17 -4.81 15.30
CA PHE A 243 7.01 -4.54 14.13
C PHE A 243 7.77 -5.78 13.70
N TYR A 244 7.93 -5.92 12.39
CA TYR A 244 8.56 -7.06 11.75
C TYR A 244 9.56 -6.62 10.68
N GLN A 245 10.65 -7.37 10.58
CA GLN A 245 11.63 -7.28 9.49
C GLN A 245 11.83 -8.68 8.90
N ASN A 246 11.66 -8.82 7.59
CA ASN A 246 11.77 -10.10 6.87
C ASN A 246 11.00 -11.23 7.58
N SER A 247 9.74 -10.97 7.91
CA SER A 247 8.81 -11.87 8.61
C SER A 247 9.20 -12.23 10.05
N THR A 248 10.26 -11.64 10.62
CA THR A 248 10.64 -11.82 12.03
C THR A 248 10.13 -10.65 12.85
N GLN A 249 9.40 -10.90 13.93
CA GLN A 249 9.03 -9.84 14.88
C GLN A 249 10.28 -9.30 15.57
N VAL A 250 10.52 -8.00 15.46
CA VAL A 250 11.71 -7.32 16.00
C VAL A 250 11.40 -6.41 17.19
N HIS A 251 10.14 -6.00 17.33
CA HIS A 251 9.66 -5.14 18.40
C HIS A 251 8.18 -5.33 18.64
N SER A 252 7.73 -5.10 19.87
CA SER A 252 6.32 -4.86 20.16
C SER A 252 6.16 -3.96 21.37
N ASN A 253 5.07 -3.20 21.39
CA ASN A 253 4.72 -2.37 22.52
C ASN A 253 3.20 -2.06 22.52
N ALA A 254 2.69 -1.63 23.66
CA ALA A 254 1.32 -1.15 23.85
C ALA A 254 1.31 0.34 24.24
N LEU A 255 2.33 1.09 23.79
CA LEU A 255 2.52 2.49 24.17
C LEU A 255 1.69 3.37 23.26
N ARG A 256 0.72 4.09 23.82
CA ARG A 256 -0.07 5.11 23.09
C ARG A 256 -0.51 4.64 21.71
N ILE A 257 -1.15 3.48 21.70
CA ILE A 257 -1.71 2.90 20.48
C ILE A 257 -2.62 3.94 19.83
N PRO A 258 -2.33 4.35 18.58
CA PRO A 258 -3.21 5.28 17.88
C PRO A 258 -4.63 4.73 17.86
N ASN A 259 -5.61 5.60 18.01
CA ASN A 259 -7.01 5.20 18.21
C ASN A 259 -7.99 5.90 17.25
N ALA A 260 -7.43 6.49 16.20
CA ALA A 260 -8.17 7.28 15.24
C ALA A 260 -7.72 6.96 13.81
N PRO A 261 -8.56 7.21 12.81
CA PRO A 261 -8.20 7.00 11.42
C PRO A 261 -7.19 8.04 10.91
N GLY A 262 -6.43 7.63 9.90
CA GLY A 262 -5.40 8.46 9.26
C GLY A 262 -4.98 7.90 7.90
N HIS A 263 -3.81 8.33 7.44
CA HIS A 263 -3.27 7.95 6.14
C HIS A 263 -2.00 7.11 6.31
N ALA A 264 -1.77 6.19 5.38
CA ALA A 264 -0.45 5.62 5.16
C ALA A 264 0.37 6.55 4.25
N TYR A 265 1.66 6.67 4.51
CA TYR A 265 2.58 7.50 3.76
C TYR A 265 3.85 6.75 3.40
N LEU A 266 4.42 7.12 2.27
CA LEU A 266 5.77 6.75 1.87
C LEU A 266 6.47 8.04 1.43
N ASN A 267 7.66 8.31 1.96
CA ASN A 267 8.43 9.50 1.58
C ASN A 267 9.93 9.28 1.57
N VAL A 268 10.64 10.14 0.84
CA VAL A 268 12.09 10.31 0.96
C VAL A 268 12.38 11.79 1.07
N TRP A 269 13.08 12.19 2.12
CA TRP A 269 13.29 13.60 2.44
C TRP A 269 14.64 13.86 3.09
N ALA A 270 15.04 15.13 3.07
CA ALA A 270 16.15 15.65 3.84
C ALA A 270 15.87 17.12 4.14
N ASP A 271 16.22 17.56 5.34
CA ASP A 271 15.95 18.93 5.80
C ASP A 271 17.18 19.59 6.44
N GLY A 272 18.32 18.89 6.49
CA GLY A 272 19.53 19.37 7.13
C GLY A 272 19.51 19.25 8.66
N GLY A 273 18.43 18.73 9.22
CA GLY A 273 18.21 18.61 10.65
C GLY A 273 19.00 17.48 11.30
N PRO A 274 18.95 17.38 12.64
CA PRO A 274 19.61 16.33 13.40
C PRO A 274 19.03 14.92 13.20
N TRP A 275 17.96 14.74 12.43
CA TRP A 275 17.46 13.42 12.06
C TRP A 275 18.00 13.00 10.70
N SER A 276 17.61 13.71 9.65
CA SER A 276 18.03 13.41 8.27
C SER A 276 19.53 13.64 8.02
N GLY A 277 20.15 14.60 8.71
CA GLY A 277 21.51 15.07 8.46
C GLY A 277 21.61 16.04 7.28
N ALA A 278 22.83 16.47 6.97
CA ALA A 278 23.07 17.33 5.81
C ALA A 278 22.63 16.62 4.51
N PRO A 279 21.80 17.23 3.64
CA PRO A 279 21.21 16.52 2.51
C PRO A 279 22.23 15.85 1.59
N SER A 280 21.86 14.70 1.04
CA SER A 280 22.69 13.98 0.07
C SER A 280 23.04 14.85 -1.12
N THR A 281 24.31 14.82 -1.51
CA THR A 281 24.84 15.53 -2.69
C THR A 281 24.49 14.84 -4.02
N THR A 282 24.04 13.59 -3.96
CA THR A 282 23.52 12.80 -5.09
C THR A 282 22.03 12.56 -4.93
N ASP A 283 21.36 12.27 -6.05
CA ASP A 283 19.97 11.80 -6.02
C ASP A 283 19.86 10.54 -5.15
N VAL A 284 18.93 10.56 -4.19
CA VAL A 284 18.60 9.42 -3.34
C VAL A 284 17.29 8.83 -3.82
N PHE A 285 17.25 7.52 -3.98
CA PHE A 285 16.05 6.82 -4.43
C PHE A 285 15.54 5.90 -3.32
N LEU A 286 14.27 6.07 -2.98
CA LEU A 286 13.51 5.09 -2.24
C LEU A 286 12.76 4.22 -3.25
N THR A 287 13.24 3.00 -3.42
CA THR A 287 12.77 2.08 -4.45
C THR A 287 11.91 1.01 -3.80
N THR A 288 10.65 0.93 -4.22
CA THR A 288 9.62 0.08 -3.61
C THR A 288 9.04 -0.89 -4.62
N ARG A 289 9.05 -2.18 -4.30
CA ARG A 289 8.49 -3.26 -5.14
C ARG A 289 7.01 -3.46 -4.89
N LEU A 290 6.66 -3.51 -3.62
CA LEU A 290 5.36 -3.97 -3.17
C LEU A 290 4.93 -3.19 -1.93
N ILE A 291 3.65 -2.82 -1.91
CA ILE A 291 2.95 -2.36 -0.70
C ILE A 291 1.70 -3.22 -0.55
N ALA A 292 1.49 -3.75 0.65
CA ALA A 292 0.28 -4.47 1.04
C ALA A 292 -0.18 -3.94 2.40
N ILE A 293 -1.34 -3.30 2.44
CA ILE A 293 -1.94 -2.77 3.66
C ILE A 293 -3.30 -3.43 3.81
N TYR A 294 -3.40 -4.38 4.73
CA TYR A 294 -4.67 -4.96 5.15
C TYR A 294 -5.19 -4.12 6.30
N HIS A 295 -6.37 -3.55 6.20
CA HIS A 295 -6.82 -2.57 7.19
C HIS A 295 -8.32 -2.58 7.43
N ASN A 296 -8.72 -1.92 8.52
CA ASN A 296 -10.10 -1.52 8.73
C ASN A 296 -10.28 -0.04 8.37
N THR A 297 -11.55 0.34 8.21
CA THR A 297 -12.03 1.72 8.21
C THR A 297 -12.69 2.03 9.54
N SER A 298 -12.94 3.32 9.84
CA SER A 298 -13.67 3.67 11.08
C SER A 298 -15.02 2.96 11.18
N ALA A 299 -15.70 2.77 10.05
CA ALA A 299 -16.96 2.05 9.98
C ALA A 299 -16.76 0.54 10.17
N SER A 300 -15.82 -0.08 9.46
CA SER A 300 -15.64 -1.54 9.51
C SER A 300 -15.06 -2.02 10.83
N ASP A 301 -14.23 -1.20 11.49
CA ASP A 301 -13.67 -1.48 12.82
C ASP A 301 -14.76 -1.54 13.92
N GLN A 302 -15.93 -0.95 13.64
CA GLN A 302 -17.13 -1.02 14.47
C GLN A 302 -18.17 -2.01 13.94
N GLY A 303 -17.89 -2.69 12.81
CA GLY A 303 -18.83 -3.58 12.13
C GLY A 303 -19.98 -2.85 11.40
N LEU A 304 -19.85 -1.55 11.16
CA LEU A 304 -20.90 -0.68 10.61
C LEU A 304 -20.73 -0.36 9.11
N ASP A 305 -19.72 -0.92 8.46
CA ASP A 305 -19.46 -0.72 7.04
C ASP A 305 -20.52 -1.41 6.17
N LYS A 306 -21.47 -0.64 5.66
CA LYS A 306 -22.60 -1.18 4.90
C LYS A 306 -22.17 -1.76 3.57
N GLU A 307 -21.24 -1.12 2.88
CA GLU A 307 -20.80 -1.55 1.55
C GLU A 307 -20.10 -2.90 1.65
N PHE A 308 -19.12 -3.02 2.55
CA PHE A 308 -18.45 -4.28 2.85
C PHE A 308 -19.44 -5.37 3.31
N ASN A 309 -20.33 -5.05 4.25
CA ASN A 309 -21.27 -6.03 4.80
C ASN A 309 -22.25 -6.55 3.74
N GLU A 310 -22.75 -5.68 2.86
CA GLU A 310 -23.65 -6.07 1.76
C GLU A 310 -22.92 -6.90 0.70
N GLN A 311 -21.69 -6.53 0.37
CA GLN A 311 -20.82 -7.26 -0.55
C GLN A 311 -20.50 -8.67 -0.04
N CYS A 312 -20.04 -8.81 1.21
CA CYS A 312 -19.81 -10.10 1.84
C CYS A 312 -21.08 -10.96 1.89
N LYS A 313 -22.23 -10.36 2.24
CA LYS A 313 -23.51 -11.07 2.25
C LYS A 313 -23.91 -11.57 0.87
N LYS A 314 -23.72 -10.75 -0.18
CA LYS A 314 -23.99 -11.12 -1.58
C LYS A 314 -23.09 -12.27 -2.04
N ALA A 315 -21.86 -12.35 -1.52
CA ALA A 315 -20.92 -13.43 -1.77
C ALA A 315 -21.22 -14.75 -1.03
N GLY A 316 -22.27 -14.80 -0.20
CA GLY A 316 -22.65 -15.98 0.58
C GLY A 316 -22.17 -15.97 2.04
N GLY A 317 -21.59 -14.86 2.49
CA GLY A 317 -21.11 -14.67 3.86
C GLY A 317 -19.70 -15.23 4.11
N PRO A 318 -19.18 -15.07 5.34
CA PRO A 318 -17.81 -15.47 5.70
C PRO A 318 -17.57 -16.98 5.54
N SER A 319 -16.53 -17.34 4.78
CA SER A 319 -16.12 -18.72 4.51
C SER A 319 -14.68 -18.78 4.04
N ASN A 320 -14.13 -19.98 3.86
CA ASN A 320 -12.78 -20.18 3.32
C ASN A 320 -12.61 -19.80 1.84
N VAL A 321 -13.70 -19.50 1.13
CA VAL A 321 -13.66 -19.05 -0.27
C VAL A 321 -13.93 -17.56 -0.42
N THR A 322 -14.55 -16.92 0.59
CA THR A 322 -14.84 -15.48 0.60
C THR A 322 -13.89 -14.69 1.49
N ILE A 323 -13.14 -15.34 2.38
CA ILE A 323 -12.04 -14.74 3.14
C ILE A 323 -10.72 -15.17 2.52
N CYS A 324 -9.84 -14.22 2.23
CA CYS A 324 -8.52 -14.50 1.66
C CYS A 324 -7.42 -14.53 2.73
N LEU A 325 -6.52 -15.50 2.60
CA LEU A 325 -5.25 -15.47 3.32
C LEU A 325 -4.30 -14.46 2.69
N ASP A 326 -3.59 -13.71 3.52
CA ASP A 326 -2.54 -12.79 3.08
C ASP A 326 -1.49 -13.48 2.19
N THR A 327 -1.08 -14.70 2.55
CA THR A 327 -0.13 -15.51 1.76
C THR A 327 -0.58 -15.76 0.32
N ASN A 328 -1.90 -15.89 0.10
CA ASN A 328 -2.44 -16.16 -1.25
C ASN A 328 -2.47 -14.88 -2.10
N VAL A 329 -2.77 -13.74 -1.46
CA VAL A 329 -2.73 -12.43 -2.11
C VAL A 329 -1.29 -12.08 -2.50
N GLU A 330 -0.36 -12.22 -1.56
CA GLU A 330 1.04 -11.81 -1.77
C GLU A 330 1.83 -12.75 -2.69
N SER A 331 1.44 -14.02 -2.79
CA SER A 331 1.99 -14.92 -3.80
C SER A 331 1.49 -14.60 -5.22
N GLY A 332 0.52 -13.68 -5.37
CA GLY A 332 -0.14 -13.39 -6.64
C GLY A 332 -1.10 -14.50 -7.09
N THR A 333 -1.39 -15.47 -6.23
CA THR A 333 -2.36 -16.55 -6.52
C THR A 333 -3.79 -15.99 -6.60
N ILE A 334 -4.06 -14.94 -5.84
CA ILE A 334 -5.35 -14.24 -5.79
C ILE A 334 -5.12 -12.76 -6.07
N ASP A 335 -5.87 -12.19 -7.01
CA ASP A 335 -5.97 -10.75 -7.19
C ASP A 335 -7.09 -10.21 -6.31
N PRO A 336 -6.79 -9.49 -5.21
CA PRO A 336 -7.82 -8.97 -4.31
C PRO A 336 -8.65 -7.85 -4.95
N SER A 337 -8.27 -7.35 -6.13
CA SER A 337 -9.02 -6.33 -6.87
C SER A 337 -9.99 -6.92 -7.91
N SER A 338 -9.95 -8.24 -8.14
CA SER A 338 -10.89 -8.90 -9.05
C SER A 338 -12.26 -9.02 -8.37
N SER A 339 -13.17 -8.11 -8.69
CA SER A 339 -14.57 -8.24 -8.32
C SER A 339 -15.22 -9.32 -9.19
N ALA A 340 -15.83 -10.32 -8.56
CA ALA A 340 -16.61 -11.28 -9.32
C ALA A 340 -17.88 -10.65 -9.87
N SER A 341 -18.08 -10.82 -11.17
CA SER A 341 -19.44 -10.78 -11.71
C SER A 341 -20.17 -12.02 -11.20
N THR A 342 -21.03 -11.86 -10.19
CA THR A 342 -21.96 -12.91 -9.78
C THR A 342 -22.77 -13.32 -11.01
N VAL A 343 -22.57 -14.54 -11.50
CA VAL A 343 -23.46 -15.12 -12.51
C VAL A 343 -24.84 -15.23 -11.86
N ASP A 344 -25.78 -14.45 -12.36
CA ASP A 344 -27.16 -14.42 -11.86
C ASP A 344 -27.76 -15.84 -12.02
N PRO A 345 -28.31 -16.47 -10.96
CA PRO A 345 -29.00 -17.75 -11.08
C PRO A 345 -30.05 -17.74 -12.20
N LEU A 346 -30.64 -16.57 -12.51
CA LEU A 346 -31.57 -16.40 -13.61
C LEU A 346 -30.98 -16.77 -14.98
N GLN A 347 -29.69 -16.50 -15.23
CA GLN A 347 -29.01 -16.91 -16.46
C GLN A 347 -28.88 -18.43 -16.56
N ILE A 348 -28.64 -19.12 -15.44
CA ILE A 348 -28.57 -20.59 -15.37
C ILE A 348 -29.95 -21.23 -15.66
N TRP A 349 -31.03 -20.62 -15.16
CA TRP A 349 -32.39 -21.08 -15.45
C TRP A 349 -32.81 -20.83 -16.91
N ILE A 350 -32.45 -19.68 -17.49
CA ILE A 350 -32.68 -19.39 -18.92
C ILE A 350 -31.89 -20.37 -19.80
N LEU A 351 -30.65 -20.73 -19.41
CA LEU A 351 -29.84 -21.77 -20.06
C LEU A 351 -30.52 -23.14 -20.02
N SER A 352 -31.06 -23.55 -18.87
CA SER A 352 -31.82 -24.80 -18.73
C SER A 352 -33.09 -24.83 -19.58
N LEU A 353 -33.84 -23.72 -19.62
CA LEU A 353 -35.07 -23.60 -20.42
C LEU A 353 -34.79 -23.59 -21.93
N LEU A 354 -33.70 -22.94 -22.37
CA LEU A 354 -33.28 -22.95 -23.78
C LEU A 354 -32.79 -24.35 -24.21
N CYS A 355 -32.02 -25.06 -23.38
CA CYS A 355 -31.61 -26.44 -23.66
C CYS A 355 -32.82 -27.39 -23.77
N VAL A 356 -33.83 -27.23 -22.92
CA VAL A 356 -35.08 -28.01 -23.00
C VAL A 356 -35.89 -27.65 -24.25
N ALA A 357 -36.03 -26.37 -24.59
CA ALA A 357 -36.76 -25.93 -25.77
C ALA A 357 -36.09 -26.43 -27.08
N PHE A 358 -34.76 -26.38 -27.18
CA PHE A 358 -34.03 -26.89 -28.35
C PHE A 358 -33.98 -28.42 -28.41
N GLY A 359 -33.95 -29.13 -27.27
CA GLY A 359 -34.10 -30.59 -27.22
C GLY A 359 -35.47 -31.08 -27.70
N ILE A 360 -36.53 -30.30 -27.45
CA ILE A 360 -37.89 -30.58 -27.94
C ILE A 360 -37.99 -30.35 -29.45
N VAL A 361 -37.38 -29.28 -30.00
CA VAL A 361 -37.40 -29.00 -31.45
C VAL A 361 -36.65 -30.08 -32.25
N SER A 362 -35.60 -30.67 -31.67
CA SER A 362 -34.79 -31.71 -32.31
C SER A 362 -35.46 -33.11 -32.30
N SER A 363 -36.49 -33.32 -31.47
CA SER A 363 -37.22 -34.59 -31.36
C SER A 363 -38.53 -34.61 -32.16
N THR A 364 -38.87 -33.50 -32.83
CA THR A 364 -40.09 -33.36 -33.65
C THR A 364 -39.83 -33.19 -35.16
N VAL A 365 -38.66 -33.58 -35.66
CA VAL A 365 -38.33 -33.60 -37.10
C VAL A 365 -38.06 -35.02 -37.58
#